data_AF-R7UW39-F1
#
_entry.id   AF-R7UW39-F1
#
_cell.length_a   1.000
_cell.length_b   1.000
_cell.length_c   1.000
_cell.angle_alpha   90.00
_cell.angle_beta   90.00
_cell.angle_gamma   90.00
#
_symmetry.space_group_name_H-M   'P 1'
#
loop_
_entity.id
_entity.type
_entity.pdbx_description
1 polymer ?
#
loop_
_entity_poly.entity_id
_entity_poly.type
_entity_poly.pdbx_seq_one_letter_code
_entity_poly.pdbx_strand_id
1 'polypeptide(L)'
;MHNTFNKRAKDKRIEKKEFGQDEVFVSHRDEGSSSAKKPCNPKRILVEGDPGMGKTTLCQDLAFRWARQECTGECKCAPCVHSWYVVIYLTAADLQGYQDIHSAVKDHLLSDCDIDQVKKALDFCEDKTLFIIDSFDEGHKDNVLLRDLIKGKVHANATLLLTSRPNYLQDPLKKHFQSGVSL
;
A
#
# COMPACT_ATOMS: atom_id res chain seq x y z
N MET A 1 60.65 -14.76 -2.07
CA MET A 1 59.79 -13.87 -2.86
C MET A 1 58.56 -14.65 -3.32
N HIS A 2 57.39 -14.10 -3.03
CA HIS A 2 56.07 -14.39 -3.59
C HIS A 2 55.33 -15.69 -3.20
N ASN A 3 54.55 -15.51 -2.12
CA ASN A 3 53.28 -16.13 -1.80
C ASN A 3 52.20 -15.70 -2.84
N THR A 4 51.38 -16.62 -3.36
CA THR A 4 50.19 -16.26 -4.15
C THR A 4 49.01 -17.17 -3.82
N PHE A 5 48.38 -16.91 -2.68
CA PHE A 5 46.98 -17.26 -2.44
C PHE A 5 46.14 -16.04 -2.82
N ASN A 6 45.40 -16.10 -3.93
CA ASN A 6 44.29 -15.15 -4.15
C ASN A 6 43.27 -15.69 -5.15
N LYS A 7 42.29 -16.45 -4.66
CA LYS A 7 41.04 -16.71 -5.39
C LYS A 7 40.04 -15.64 -4.92
N ARG A 8 39.98 -14.52 -5.66
CA ARG A 8 38.99 -13.46 -5.41
C ARG A 8 37.58 -14.04 -5.52
N ALA A 9 36.86 -14.01 -4.41
CA ALA A 9 35.41 -14.16 -4.42
C ALA A 9 34.82 -12.99 -5.21
N LYS A 10 33.97 -13.31 -6.19
CA LYS A 10 33.20 -12.29 -6.93
C LYS A 10 32.07 -11.82 -6.02
N ASP A 11 32.17 -10.59 -5.54
CA ASP A 11 31.05 -9.86 -4.97
C ASP A 11 29.94 -9.77 -6.01
N LYS A 12 28.82 -10.45 -5.73
CA LYS A 12 27.56 -10.22 -6.46
C LYS A 12 27.03 -8.86 -6.01
N ARG A 13 27.33 -7.82 -6.78
CA ARG A 13 26.55 -6.57 -6.75
C ARG A 13 25.10 -6.94 -7.06
N ILE A 14 24.23 -6.81 -6.08
CA ILE A 14 22.78 -6.83 -6.27
C ILE A 14 22.48 -5.57 -7.10
N GLU A 15 22.09 -5.77 -8.36
CA GLU A 15 21.53 -4.69 -9.18
C GLU A 15 20.26 -4.21 -8.48
N LYS A 16 20.31 -2.99 -7.93
CA LYS A 16 19.12 -2.31 -7.43
C LYS A 16 18.23 -2.05 -8.63
N LYS A 17 17.19 -2.87 -8.80
CA LYS A 17 16.14 -2.63 -9.77
C LYS A 17 15.48 -1.30 -9.39
N GLU A 18 15.54 -0.31 -10.27
CA GLU A 18 14.84 0.96 -10.07
C GLU A 18 13.34 0.65 -10.10
N PHE A 19 12.72 0.69 -8.92
CA PHE A 19 11.30 0.44 -8.76
C PHE A 19 10.54 1.71 -9.21
N GLY A 20 9.88 1.64 -10.36
CA GLY A 20 8.95 2.68 -10.77
C GLY A 20 7.79 2.71 -9.78
N GLN A 21 7.46 3.85 -9.19
CA GLN A 21 6.48 3.91 -8.10
C GLN A 21 5.09 3.34 -8.44
N ASP A 22 4.69 3.41 -9.72
CA ASP A 22 3.44 2.82 -10.21
C ASP A 22 3.47 1.28 -10.29
N GLU A 23 4.67 0.66 -10.26
CA GLU A 23 4.82 -0.79 -10.16
C GLU A 23 4.19 -1.34 -8.87
N VAL A 24 3.94 -0.50 -7.86
CA VAL A 24 3.30 -0.89 -6.58
C VAL A 24 1.89 -1.45 -6.78
N PHE A 25 1.21 -1.05 -7.86
CA PHE A 25 -0.15 -1.49 -8.16
C PHE A 25 -0.21 -2.65 -9.15
N VAL A 26 0.93 -3.09 -9.69
CA VAL A 26 0.99 -4.25 -10.57
C VAL A 26 0.83 -5.52 -9.73
N SER A 27 -0.16 -6.35 -10.08
CA SER A 27 -0.31 -7.66 -9.46
C SER A 27 0.80 -8.59 -9.98
N HIS A 28 1.70 -9.03 -9.11
CA HIS A 28 2.77 -9.99 -9.46
C HIS A 28 2.32 -11.46 -9.43
N ARG A 29 1.01 -11.75 -9.46
CA ARG A 29 0.48 -13.12 -9.52
C ARG A 29 -0.42 -13.31 -10.74
N ASP A 30 0.10 -14.03 -11.74
CA ASP A 30 -0.56 -15.16 -12.44
C ASP A 30 0.20 -15.49 -13.75
N GLU A 31 1.38 -16.12 -13.66
CA GLU A 31 1.88 -16.95 -14.78
C GLU A 31 1.13 -18.29 -14.74
N GLY A 32 -0.14 -18.33 -15.18
CA GLY A 32 -0.85 -19.62 -15.20
C GLY A 32 -2.35 -19.67 -15.52
N SER A 33 -3.04 -18.57 -15.82
CA SER A 33 -4.47 -18.63 -16.16
C SER A 33 -4.75 -18.06 -17.56
N SER A 34 -5.05 -18.96 -18.50
CA SER A 34 -5.31 -18.70 -19.92
C SER A 34 -6.69 -18.09 -20.23
N SER A 35 -7.24 -17.31 -19.31
CA SER A 35 -8.44 -16.49 -19.57
C SER A 35 -8.08 -15.04 -19.30
N ALA A 36 -8.31 -14.18 -20.29
CA ALA A 36 -8.05 -12.74 -20.21
C ALA A 36 -8.91 -12.11 -19.09
N LYS A 37 -8.44 -12.22 -17.84
CA LYS A 37 -9.01 -11.49 -16.72
C LYS A 37 -8.73 -10.03 -16.97
N LYS A 38 -9.79 -9.24 -17.05
CA LYS A 38 -9.72 -7.78 -17.03
C LYS A 38 -8.82 -7.37 -15.85
N PRO A 39 -7.81 -6.51 -16.02
CA PRO A 39 -6.95 -6.10 -14.93
C PRO A 39 -7.82 -5.48 -13.83
N CYS A 40 -7.82 -6.09 -12.65
CA CYS A 40 -8.52 -5.59 -11.48
C CYS A 40 -7.51 -4.99 -10.51
N ASN A 41 -7.87 -3.86 -9.88
CA ASN A 41 -7.02 -3.22 -8.90
C ASN A 41 -6.72 -4.22 -7.76
N PRO A 42 -5.45 -4.38 -7.34
CA PRO A 42 -5.12 -5.20 -6.18
C PRO A 42 -5.87 -4.66 -4.96
N LYS A 43 -6.32 -5.55 -4.07
CA LYS A 43 -7.07 -5.18 -2.87
C LYS A 43 -6.18 -5.01 -1.65
N ARG A 44 -5.08 -5.75 -1.56
CA ARG A 44 -4.15 -5.68 -0.42
C ARG A 44 -2.70 -5.66 -0.92
N ILE A 45 -2.02 -4.53 -0.75
CA ILE A 45 -0.63 -4.29 -1.11
C ILE A 45 0.18 -4.01 0.14
N LEU A 46 1.32 -4.69 0.29
CA LEU A 46 2.28 -4.45 1.35
C LEU A 46 3.57 -3.87 0.76
N VAL A 47 4.06 -2.77 1.32
CA VAL A 47 5.37 -2.21 1.01
C VAL A 47 6.25 -2.31 2.26
N GLU A 48 7.21 -3.23 2.24
CA GLU A 48 8.20 -3.37 3.31
C GLU A 48 9.50 -2.68 2.93
N GLY A 49 10.22 -2.16 3.91
CA GLY A 49 11.53 -1.56 3.68
C GLY A 49 12.12 -1.03 4.98
N ASP A 50 13.44 -0.98 5.07
CA ASP A 50 14.12 -0.51 6.27
C ASP A 50 13.85 0.99 6.55
N PRO A 51 14.12 1.48 7.77
CA PRO A 51 14.10 2.91 8.06
C PRO A 51 14.96 3.70 7.05
N GLY A 52 14.45 4.82 6.55
CA GLY A 52 15.15 5.66 5.57
C GLY A 52 15.04 5.21 4.11
N MET A 53 14.36 4.10 3.79
CA MET A 53 14.14 3.65 2.40
C MET A 53 13.05 4.42 1.64
N GLY A 54 12.48 5.49 2.23
CA GLY A 54 11.53 6.35 1.53
C GLY A 54 10.08 5.87 1.48
N LYS A 55 9.67 4.91 2.35
CA LYS A 55 8.27 4.42 2.42
C LYS A 55 7.23 5.55 2.58
N THR A 56 7.43 6.44 3.54
CA THR A 56 6.55 7.61 3.75
C THR A 56 6.59 8.55 2.56
N THR A 57 7.76 8.76 1.96
CA THR A 57 7.91 9.57 0.74
C THR A 57 7.10 8.98 -0.42
N LEU A 58 7.12 7.65 -0.61
CA LEU A 58 6.27 6.97 -1.59
C LEU A 58 4.79 7.22 -1.32
N CYS A 59 4.32 7.05 -0.08
CA CYS A 59 2.91 7.29 0.26
C CYS A 59 2.47 8.74 -0.03
N GLN A 60 3.31 9.71 0.35
CA GLN A 60 3.05 11.13 0.12
C GLN A 60 3.09 11.47 -1.38
N ASP A 61 4.03 10.90 -2.13
CA ASP A 61 4.10 11.10 -3.58
C ASP A 61 2.86 10.53 -4.29
N LEU A 62 2.41 9.33 -3.91
CA LEU A 62 1.16 8.75 -4.44
C LEU A 62 -0.04 9.66 -4.18
N ALA A 63 -0.22 10.14 -2.94
CA ALA A 63 -1.32 11.05 -2.61
C ALA A 63 -1.22 12.38 -3.38
N PHE A 64 -0.01 12.94 -3.50
CA PHE A 64 0.25 14.16 -4.25
C PHE A 64 -0.08 13.99 -5.74
N ARG A 65 0.38 12.90 -6.36
CA ARG A 65 0.15 12.60 -7.78
C ARG A 65 -1.32 12.38 -8.07
N TRP A 66 -2.04 11.66 -7.20
CA TRP A 66 -3.49 11.51 -7.31
C TRP A 66 -4.22 12.85 -7.29
N ALA A 67 -3.83 13.75 -6.37
CA ALA A 67 -4.50 15.03 -6.19
C ALA A 67 -4.17 16.08 -7.28
N ARG A 68 -2.97 16.02 -7.88
CA ARG A 68 -2.44 17.14 -8.68
C ARG A 68 -2.02 16.80 -10.11
N GLN A 69 -1.91 15.52 -10.45
CA GLN A 69 -1.49 15.09 -11.77
C GLN A 69 -2.61 14.36 -12.48
N GLU A 70 -2.60 14.43 -13.80
CA GLU A 70 -3.46 13.60 -14.64
C GLU A 70 -2.65 12.38 -15.12
N CYS A 71 -3.30 11.22 -15.25
CA CYS A 71 -2.66 10.08 -15.90
C CYS A 71 -2.35 10.47 -17.35
N THR A 72 -1.07 10.49 -17.71
CA THR A 72 -0.57 10.84 -19.07
C THR A 72 -0.95 9.80 -20.14
N GLY A 73 -1.70 8.77 -19.77
CA GLY A 73 -2.08 7.67 -20.67
C GLY A 73 -0.99 6.61 -20.82
N GLU A 74 0.20 6.80 -20.24
CA GLU A 74 1.25 5.77 -20.14
C GLU A 74 0.81 4.63 -19.19
N CYS A 75 -0.12 4.93 -18.29
CA CYS A 75 -0.76 4.02 -17.34
C CYS A 75 -1.83 3.09 -17.97
N LYS A 76 -2.10 3.13 -19.28
CA LYS A 76 -3.25 2.41 -19.88
C LYS A 76 -3.24 0.89 -19.72
N CYS A 77 -2.07 0.29 -19.48
CA CYS A 77 -1.91 -1.16 -19.41
C CYS A 77 -1.71 -1.70 -17.98
N ALA A 78 -1.56 -0.82 -16.97
CA ALA A 78 -1.35 -1.18 -15.58
C ALA A 78 -2.03 -0.17 -14.65
N PRO A 79 -2.65 -0.60 -13.53
CA PRO A 79 -3.21 0.35 -12.58
C PRO A 79 -2.14 1.36 -12.12
N CYS A 80 -2.49 2.63 -12.09
CA CYS A 80 -1.73 3.69 -11.42
C CYS A 80 -2.62 4.40 -10.41
N VAL A 81 -2.06 5.29 -9.58
CA VAL A 81 -2.79 5.95 -8.49
C VAL A 81 -4.06 6.70 -8.97
N HIS A 82 -4.14 7.11 -10.23
CA HIS A 82 -5.31 7.75 -10.84
C HIS A 82 -6.47 6.80 -11.13
N SER A 83 -6.30 5.50 -10.90
CA SER A 83 -7.35 4.48 -11.10
C SER A 83 -8.40 4.51 -9.98
N TRP A 84 -8.16 5.27 -8.91
CA TRP A 84 -9.05 5.41 -7.76
C TRP A 84 -9.70 6.80 -7.75
N TYR A 85 -11.00 6.83 -7.42
CA TYR A 85 -11.76 8.07 -7.30
C TYR A 85 -11.51 8.76 -5.96
N VAL A 86 -11.17 7.99 -4.93
CA VAL A 86 -10.90 8.47 -3.59
C VAL A 86 -9.59 7.87 -3.12
N VAL A 87 -8.67 8.72 -2.64
CA VAL A 87 -7.45 8.30 -1.94
C VAL A 87 -7.47 8.88 -0.53
N ILE A 88 -7.35 7.99 0.45
CA ILE A 88 -7.29 8.34 1.87
C ILE A 88 -5.89 8.00 2.38
N TYR A 89 -5.16 9.02 2.85
CA TYR A 89 -3.85 8.86 3.47
C TYR A 89 -3.96 9.05 4.98
N LEU A 90 -3.59 8.02 5.74
CA LEU A 90 -3.52 8.03 7.20
C LEU A 90 -2.29 7.24 7.64
N THR A 91 -1.78 7.50 8.84
CA THR A 91 -0.84 6.61 9.50
C THR A 91 -1.58 5.49 10.24
N ALA A 92 -0.91 4.39 10.54
CA ALA A 92 -1.47 3.35 11.40
C ALA A 92 -1.85 3.89 12.79
N ALA A 93 -1.12 4.89 13.29
CA ALA A 93 -1.40 5.52 14.58
C ALA A 93 -2.69 6.34 14.56
N ASP A 94 -3.06 6.95 13.42
CA ASP A 94 -4.34 7.67 13.27
C ASP A 94 -5.55 6.73 13.37
N LEU A 95 -5.37 5.43 13.16
CA LEU A 95 -6.45 4.44 13.34
C LEU A 95 -6.58 3.96 14.79
N GLN A 96 -5.65 4.32 15.67
CA GLN A 96 -5.62 3.82 17.04
C GLN A 96 -6.82 4.32 17.84
N GLY A 97 -7.54 3.40 18.49
CA GLY A 97 -8.70 3.74 19.32
C GLY A 97 -10.03 3.86 18.57
N TYR A 98 -10.01 3.96 17.24
CA TYR A 98 -11.23 3.98 16.43
C TYR A 98 -11.83 2.58 16.24
N GLN A 99 -13.16 2.52 16.16
CA GLN A 99 -13.91 1.28 15.88
C GLN A 99 -14.28 1.14 14.40
N ASP A 100 -14.30 2.26 13.65
CA ASP A 100 -14.63 2.31 12.24
C ASP A 100 -13.76 3.33 11.49
N ILE A 101 -13.53 3.08 10.20
CA ILE A 101 -12.67 3.93 9.36
C ILE A 101 -13.32 5.28 9.05
N HIS A 102 -14.65 5.36 9.02
CA HIS A 102 -15.37 6.60 8.70
C HIS A 102 -15.12 7.66 9.77
N SER A 103 -15.14 7.28 11.05
CA SER A 103 -14.84 8.16 12.17
C SER A 103 -13.39 8.62 12.12
N ALA A 104 -12.43 7.73 11.85
CA ALA A 104 -11.02 8.10 11.70
C ALA A 104 -10.81 9.08 10.53
N VAL A 105 -11.42 8.82 9.38
CA VAL A 105 -11.35 9.72 8.20
C VAL A 105 -11.98 11.07 8.50
N LYS A 106 -13.14 11.09 9.17
CA LYS A 106 -13.80 12.35 9.55
C LYS A 106 -12.88 13.16 10.47
N ASP A 107 -12.40 12.57 11.55
CA ASP A 107 -11.71 13.33 12.59
C ASP A 107 -10.30 13.78 12.15
N HIS A 108 -9.59 12.98 11.34
CA HIS A 108 -8.25 13.33 10.87
C HIS A 108 -8.21 14.13 9.56
N LEU A 109 -9.20 13.98 8.66
CA LEU A 109 -9.14 14.56 7.31
C LEU A 109 -10.32 15.47 6.96
N LEU A 110 -11.52 15.21 7.50
CA LEU A 110 -12.76 15.87 7.10
C LEU A 110 -13.52 16.40 8.32
N SER A 111 -12.82 17.08 9.22
CA SER A 111 -13.36 17.42 10.56
C SER A 111 -14.60 18.32 10.51
N ASP A 112 -14.74 19.12 9.45
CA ASP A 112 -15.89 20.00 9.21
C ASP A 112 -17.08 19.29 8.54
N CYS A 113 -16.93 18.02 8.12
CA CYS A 113 -17.98 17.25 7.48
C CYS A 113 -18.83 16.47 8.49
N ASP A 114 -20.10 16.28 8.14
CA ASP A 114 -20.99 15.42 8.91
C ASP A 114 -20.63 13.93 8.71
N ILE A 115 -20.73 13.14 9.79
CA ILE A 115 -20.33 11.73 9.76
C ILE A 115 -21.16 10.89 8.78
N ASP A 116 -22.44 11.21 8.60
CA ASP A 116 -23.28 10.46 7.65
C ASP A 116 -22.91 10.78 6.20
N GLN A 117 -22.40 11.98 5.93
CA GLN A 117 -21.86 12.33 4.61
C GLN A 117 -20.58 11.56 4.31
N VAL A 118 -19.65 11.47 5.28
CA VAL A 118 -18.41 10.70 5.14
C VAL A 118 -18.72 9.22 4.92
N LYS A 119 -19.66 8.65 5.71
CA LYS A 119 -20.14 7.27 5.55
C LYS A 119 -20.68 7.02 4.15
N LYS A 120 -21.66 7.81 3.71
CA LYS A 120 -22.25 7.68 2.39
C LYS A 120 -21.22 7.76 1.28
N ALA A 121 -20.26 8.68 1.36
CA ALA A 121 -19.24 8.85 0.34
C ALA A 121 -18.28 7.64 0.25
N LEU A 122 -17.76 7.17 1.38
CA LEU A 122 -16.82 6.05 1.41
C LEU A 122 -17.51 4.72 1.05
N ASP A 123 -18.76 4.51 1.47
CA ASP A 123 -19.51 3.30 1.15
C ASP A 123 -19.91 3.28 -0.34
N PHE A 124 -20.33 4.42 -0.89
CA PHE A 124 -20.69 4.53 -2.30
C PHE A 124 -19.50 4.32 -3.24
N CYS A 125 -18.30 4.73 -2.83
CA CYS A 125 -17.08 4.64 -3.63
C CYS A 125 -16.14 3.51 -3.18
N GLU A 126 -16.59 2.53 -2.38
CA GLU A 126 -15.71 1.55 -1.73
C GLU A 126 -14.76 0.87 -2.73
N ASP A 127 -15.29 0.34 -3.85
CA ASP A 127 -14.53 -0.39 -4.86
C ASP A 127 -13.54 0.48 -5.65
N LYS A 128 -13.71 1.81 -5.58
CA LYS A 128 -12.88 2.85 -6.20
C LYS A 128 -12.07 3.65 -5.17
N THR A 129 -11.98 3.17 -3.93
CA THR A 129 -11.22 3.81 -2.86
C THR A 129 -9.86 3.12 -2.66
N LEU A 130 -8.81 3.93 -2.49
CA LEU A 130 -7.48 3.51 -2.05
C LEU A 130 -7.22 4.07 -0.65
N PHE A 131 -7.06 3.18 0.33
CA PHE A 131 -6.51 3.50 1.64
C PHE A 131 -4.99 3.33 1.60
N ILE A 132 -4.25 4.41 1.82
CA ILE A 132 -2.82 4.39 2.07
C ILE A 132 -2.63 4.51 3.58
N ILE A 133 -2.23 3.41 4.21
CA ILE A 133 -1.96 3.36 5.65
C ILE A 133 -0.45 3.25 5.86
N ASP A 134 0.17 4.32 6.34
CA ASP A 134 1.61 4.42 6.51
C ASP A 134 2.06 3.97 7.90
N SER A 135 3.29 3.48 8.01
CA SER A 135 4.00 3.18 9.26
C SER A 135 3.26 2.20 10.16
N PHE A 136 2.88 1.02 9.63
CA PHE A 136 2.26 -0.07 10.40
C PHE A 136 3.00 -0.36 11.72
N ASP A 137 4.33 -0.37 11.70
CA ASP A 137 5.17 -0.64 12.86
C ASP A 137 4.95 0.33 14.03
N GLU A 138 4.42 1.53 13.78
CA GLU A 138 4.16 2.56 14.79
C GLU A 138 2.75 2.50 15.40
N GLY A 139 1.78 1.85 14.73
CA GLY A 139 0.37 1.88 15.12
C GLY A 139 -0.35 0.52 15.14
N HIS A 140 0.37 -0.61 15.07
CA HIS A 140 -0.25 -1.94 14.96
C HIS A 140 -0.73 -2.55 16.29
N LYS A 141 -0.20 -2.11 17.43
CA LYS A 141 -0.49 -2.71 18.74
C LYS A 141 -1.94 -2.43 19.14
N ASP A 142 -2.70 -3.48 19.41
CA ASP A 142 -4.10 -3.41 19.83
C ASP A 142 -5.03 -2.66 18.86
N ASN A 143 -4.60 -2.49 17.61
CA ASN A 143 -5.36 -1.78 16.58
C ASN A 143 -6.32 -2.73 15.83
N VAL A 144 -7.53 -2.90 16.37
CA VAL A 144 -8.52 -3.83 15.82
C VAL A 144 -8.96 -3.41 14.41
N LEU A 145 -9.23 -2.13 14.20
CA LEU A 145 -9.64 -1.57 12.90
C LEU A 145 -8.61 -1.86 11.81
N LEU A 146 -7.32 -1.59 12.07
CA LEU A 146 -6.25 -1.88 11.13
C LEU A 146 -6.16 -3.37 10.77
N ARG A 147 -6.28 -4.26 11.76
CA ARG A 147 -6.30 -5.71 11.50
C ARG A 147 -7.49 -6.12 10.64
N ASP A 148 -8.66 -5.53 10.87
CA ASP A 148 -9.89 -5.88 10.15
C ASP A 148 -9.88 -5.31 8.73
N LEU A 149 -9.27 -4.15 8.49
CA LEU A 149 -8.94 -3.63 7.16
C LEU A 149 -8.00 -4.60 6.43
N ILE A 150 -6.89 -5.00 7.05
CA ILE A 150 -5.93 -5.96 6.46
C ILE A 150 -6.64 -7.27 6.08
N LYS A 151 -7.47 -7.81 6.97
CA LYS A 151 -8.21 -9.07 6.73
C LYS A 151 -9.34 -8.94 5.71
N GLY A 152 -9.74 -7.72 5.34
CA GLY A 152 -10.90 -7.48 4.49
C GLY A 152 -12.22 -7.80 5.16
N LYS A 153 -12.31 -7.64 6.49
CA LYS A 153 -13.60 -7.70 7.21
C LYS A 153 -14.36 -6.39 7.10
N VAL A 154 -13.64 -5.28 6.94
CA VAL A 154 -14.19 -3.95 6.65
C VAL A 154 -13.53 -3.44 5.35
N HIS A 155 -14.31 -2.74 4.52
CA HIS A 155 -13.91 -2.25 3.21
C HIS A 155 -13.11 -3.28 2.38
N ALA A 156 -13.70 -4.47 2.19
CA ALA A 156 -13.07 -5.58 1.48
C ALA A 156 -12.82 -5.26 -0.01
N ASN A 157 -13.68 -4.43 -0.60
CA ASN A 157 -13.61 -4.05 -2.01
C ASN A 157 -12.69 -2.84 -2.26
N ALA A 158 -12.32 -2.10 -1.23
CA ALA A 158 -11.31 -1.05 -1.34
C ALA A 158 -9.90 -1.65 -1.49
N THR A 159 -9.02 -0.89 -2.12
CA THR A 159 -7.58 -1.18 -2.10
C THR A 159 -6.97 -0.64 -0.81
N LEU A 160 -6.17 -1.46 -0.14
CA LEU A 160 -5.32 -1.04 0.98
C LEU A 160 -3.86 -1.20 0.56
N LEU A 161 -3.11 -0.10 0.60
CA LEU A 161 -1.65 -0.06 0.56
C LEU A 161 -1.16 0.18 1.98
N LEU A 162 -0.41 -0.77 2.52
CA LEU A 162 0.17 -0.70 3.85
C LEU A 162 1.69 -0.62 3.75
N THR A 163 2.32 0.32 4.45
CA THR A 163 3.79 0.32 4.61
C THR A 163 4.19 -0.23 5.98
N SER A 164 5.33 -0.91 6.04
CA SER A 164 5.86 -1.46 7.30
C SER A 164 7.38 -1.57 7.25
N ARG A 165 8.04 -1.52 8.41
CA ARG A 165 9.36 -2.14 8.54
C ARG A 165 9.27 -3.66 8.36
N PRO A 166 10.34 -4.32 7.89
CA PRO A 166 10.38 -5.76 7.81
C PRO A 166 10.13 -6.40 9.18
N ASN A 167 9.50 -7.57 9.19
CA ASN A 167 9.26 -8.43 10.37
C ASN A 167 8.28 -7.89 11.43
N TYR A 168 7.68 -6.70 11.26
CA TYR A 168 6.64 -6.21 12.16
C TYR A 168 5.29 -6.89 11.91
N LEU A 169 4.94 -7.07 10.64
CA LEU A 169 3.72 -7.74 10.25
C LEU A 169 3.87 -9.25 10.41
N GLN A 170 3.05 -9.85 11.27
CA GLN A 170 3.10 -11.29 11.55
C GLN A 170 2.54 -12.13 10.39
N ASP A 171 3.04 -13.36 10.21
CA ASP A 171 2.67 -14.28 9.12
C ASP A 171 1.15 -14.47 8.91
N PRO A 172 0.30 -14.56 9.97
CA PRO A 172 -1.14 -14.70 9.78
C PRO A 172 -1.79 -13.50 9.08
N LEU A 173 -1.18 -12.32 9.14
CA LEU A 173 -1.64 -11.12 8.45
C LEU A 173 -1.00 -11.01 7.05
N LYS A 174 0.27 -11.42 6.89
CA LYS A 174 0.97 -11.39 5.59
C LYS A 174 0.22 -12.16 4.50
N LYS A 175 -0.45 -13.26 4.83
CA LYS A 175 -1.22 -14.06 3.86
C LYS A 175 -2.37 -13.31 3.14
N HIS A 176 -2.83 -12.19 3.69
CA HIS A 176 -3.92 -11.41 3.11
C HIS A 176 -3.44 -10.48 1.97
N PHE A 177 -2.14 -10.30 1.81
CA PHE A 177 -1.57 -9.43 0.79
C PHE A 177 -1.38 -10.16 -0.54
N GLN A 178 -1.87 -9.53 -1.61
CA GLN A 178 -1.80 -10.07 -2.98
C GLN A 178 -0.53 -9.61 -3.69
N SER A 179 -0.03 -8.42 -3.34
CA SER A 179 1.23 -7.87 -3.82
C SER A 179 2.10 -7.44 -2.64
N GLY A 180 3.41 -7.67 -2.78
CA GLY A 180 4.43 -7.31 -1.80
C GLY A 180 5.60 -6.64 -2.52
N VAL A 181 5.96 -5.45 -2.09
CA VAL A 181 7.10 -4.67 -2.61
C VAL A 181 8.12 -4.51 -1.50
N SER A 182 9.40 -4.68 -1.84
CA SER A 182 10.51 -4.42 -0.92
C SER A 182 11.33 -3.24 -1.45
N LEU A 183 11.48 -2.19 -0.63
CA LEU A 183 12.31 -1.02 -0.91
C LEU A 183 13.70 -1.15 -0.29
#